data_AF-A0A183EFW8-F1
#
_entry.id   AF-A0A183EFW8-F1
#
_cell.length_a   1.000
_cell.length_b   1.000
_cell.length_c   1.000
_cell.angle_alpha   90.00
_cell.angle_beta   90.00
_cell.angle_gamma   90.00
#
_symmetry.space_group_name_H-M   'P 1'
#
loop_
_entity.id
_entity.type
_entity.pdbx_description
1 polymer ?
#
loop_
_entity_poly.entity_id
_entity_poly.type
_entity_poly.pdbx_seq_one_letter_code
_entity_poly.pdbx_strand_id
1 'polypeptide(L)'
;MLLALGSPCIVVLTHLMHQVLASYEVWPDPVDDGRTHFPKPTSWADKNYGQWCRNRTINRHIQCQMGSSLHLYSCCGETGTECCFRLQPVVIAYTSGLGFVFVVAVIFYFLLKFNLICPVSSNDREVIEYRDLPKSDR
;
A
#
# COMPACT_ATOMS: atom_id res chain seq x y z
N MET A 1 1.19 -24.05 19.86
CA MET A 1 0.45 -23.34 18.79
C MET A 1 0.61 -21.81 18.83
N LEU A 2 0.71 -21.16 20.01
CA LEU A 2 0.91 -19.70 20.11
C LEU A 2 2.24 -19.18 19.51
N LEU A 3 3.28 -20.01 19.44
CA LEU A 3 4.57 -19.64 18.84
C LEU A 3 4.59 -19.66 17.30
N ALA A 4 3.65 -20.36 16.65
CA ALA A 4 3.61 -20.46 15.19
C ALA A 4 2.93 -19.25 14.51
N LEU A 5 2.09 -18.51 15.24
CA LEU A 5 1.42 -17.29 14.79
C LEU A 5 2.30 -16.04 14.91
N GLY A 6 3.32 -16.07 15.78
CA GLY A 6 4.25 -14.96 15.96
C GLY A 6 5.16 -14.74 14.76
N SER A 7 5.65 -15.83 14.16
CA SER A 7 6.58 -15.80 13.02
C SER A 7 6.04 -15.05 11.78
N PRO A 8 4.83 -15.34 11.26
CA PRO A 8 4.29 -14.60 10.13
C PRO A 8 3.95 -13.14 10.47
N CYS A 9 3.49 -12.85 11.69
CA CYS A 9 3.23 -11.47 12.11
C CYS A 9 4.51 -10.63 12.16
N ILE A 10 5.61 -11.20 12.64
CA ILE A 10 6.92 -10.55 12.67
C ILE A 10 7.42 -10.28 11.24
N VAL A 11 7.28 -11.24 10.32
CA VAL A 11 7.68 -11.07 8.91
C VAL A 11 6.84 -9.99 8.21
N VAL A 12 5.54 -9.93 8.48
CA VAL A 12 4.66 -8.88 7.93
C VAL A 12 5.01 -7.51 8.51
N LEU A 13 5.26 -7.43 9.81
CA LEU A 13 5.68 -6.19 10.48
C LEU A 13 7.04 -5.70 9.98
N THR A 14 8.02 -6.58 9.79
CA THR A 14 9.34 -6.19 9.27
C THR A 14 9.26 -5.72 7.82
N HIS A 15 8.43 -6.35 6.98
CA HIS A 15 8.18 -5.88 5.62
C HIS A 15 7.46 -4.52 5.59
N LEU A 16 6.46 -4.30 6.44
CA LEU A 16 5.77 -3.01 6.55
C LEU A 16 6.73 -1.90 7.01
N MET A 17 7.56 -2.17 8.01
CA MET A 17 8.56 -1.20 8.50
C MET A 17 9.61 -0.86 7.44
N HIS A 18 10.01 -1.82 6.61
CA HIS A 18 10.94 -1.57 5.50
C HIS A 18 10.33 -0.67 4.42
N GLN A 19 9.04 -0.83 4.12
CA GLN A 19 8.32 0.03 3.17
C GLN A 19 8.11 1.46 3.71
N VAL A 20 7.87 1.59 5.02
CA VAL A 20 7.75 2.90 5.69
C VAL A 20 9.09 3.64 5.69
N LEU A 21 10.20 2.95 5.98
CA LEU A 21 11.54 3.55 5.93
C LEU A 21 11.96 3.95 4.50
N ALA A 22 11.47 3.28 3.46
CA ALA A 22 11.74 3.70 2.08
C ALA A 22 10.95 4.96 1.63
N SER A 23 10.04 5.48 2.47
CA SER A 23 9.15 6.59 2.11
C SER A 23 9.58 7.97 2.60
N TYR A 24 10.59 8.07 3.48
CA TYR A 24 11.14 9.36 3.88
C TYR A 24 12.17 9.86 2.84
N GLU A 25 11.68 10.46 1.77
CA GLU A 25 12.54 11.32 0.95
C GLU A 25 12.78 12.61 1.73
N VAL A 26 14.00 12.77 2.27
CA VAL A 26 14.46 14.07 2.77
C VAL A 26 14.63 14.98 1.57
N TRP A 27 13.67 15.86 1.35
CA TRP A 27 13.78 16.89 0.33
C TRP A 27 14.87 17.87 0.76
N PRO A 28 15.85 18.19 -0.10
CA PRO A 28 16.76 19.28 0.18
C PRO A 28 15.97 20.58 0.34
N ASP A 29 16.48 21.47 1.18
CA ASP A 29 15.85 22.77 1.40
C ASP A 29 15.52 23.44 0.06
N PRO A 30 14.32 24.05 -0.06
CA PRO A 30 13.90 24.65 -1.31
C PRO A 30 14.88 25.74 -1.72
N VAL A 31 15.66 25.48 -2.77
CA VAL A 31 16.52 26.48 -3.39
C VAL A 31 15.63 27.39 -4.22
N ASP A 32 15.73 28.70 -4.01
CA ASP A 32 15.03 29.70 -4.83
C ASP A 32 15.55 29.65 -6.27
N ASP A 33 14.84 28.92 -7.13
CA ASP A 33 15.17 28.68 -8.53
C ASP A 33 14.23 29.44 -9.48
N GLY A 34 13.54 30.46 -8.98
CA GLY A 34 12.58 31.24 -9.76
C GLY A 34 11.27 30.50 -10.03
N ARG A 35 11.02 29.35 -9.37
CA ARG A 35 9.78 28.58 -9.53
C ARG A 35 8.51 29.33 -9.19
N THR A 36 8.63 30.40 -8.42
CA THR A 36 7.55 31.36 -8.10
C THR A 36 6.95 32.03 -9.34
N HIS A 37 7.67 32.05 -10.46
CA HIS A 37 7.21 32.63 -11.73
C HIS A 37 6.44 31.67 -12.64
N PHE A 38 6.42 30.35 -12.36
CA PHE A 38 5.60 29.43 -13.14
C PHE A 38 4.16 29.42 -12.61
N PRO A 39 3.15 29.52 -13.49
CA PRO A 39 1.77 29.43 -13.05
C PRO A 39 1.53 28.08 -12.37
N LYS A 40 1.00 28.12 -11.14
CA LYS A 40 0.64 26.90 -10.41
C LYS A 40 -0.40 26.13 -11.23
N PRO A 41 -0.28 24.79 -11.36
CA PRO A 41 -1.29 23.98 -12.03
C PRO A 41 -2.68 24.24 -11.44
N THR A 42 -3.65 24.59 -12.27
CA THR A 42 -5.03 24.89 -11.85
C THR A 42 -5.91 23.65 -11.82
N SER A 43 -5.57 22.62 -12.60
CA SER A 43 -6.26 21.33 -12.60
C SER A 43 -5.27 20.17 -12.37
N TRP A 44 -5.83 18.99 -12.09
CA TRP A 44 -5.06 17.75 -11.95
C TRP A 44 -4.40 17.30 -13.27
N ALA A 45 -4.98 17.66 -14.42
CA ALA A 45 -4.40 17.35 -15.74
C ALA A 45 -3.17 18.21 -16.03
N ASP A 46 -3.11 19.41 -15.47
CA ASP A 46 -2.00 20.36 -15.64
C ASP A 46 -0.79 20.02 -14.75
N LYS A 47 -0.97 19.13 -13.76
CA LYS A 47 0.12 18.66 -12.91
C LYS A 47 1.03 17.74 -13.71
N ASN A 48 2.18 18.28 -14.09
CA ASN A 48 3.28 17.48 -14.61
C ASN A 48 3.96 16.76 -13.44
N TYR A 49 3.57 15.51 -13.19
CA TYR A 49 4.15 14.64 -12.14
C TYR A 49 5.59 14.19 -12.45
N GLY A 50 6.18 14.68 -13.56
CA GLY A 50 7.58 14.46 -13.89
C GLY A 50 8.49 15.26 -12.98
N GLN A 51 9.35 14.58 -12.24
CA GLN A 51 10.40 15.21 -11.44
C GLN A 51 11.50 15.77 -12.34
N TRP A 52 12.09 16.89 -11.92
CA TRP A 52 13.30 17.43 -12.53
C TRP A 52 14.52 16.82 -11.84
N CYS A 53 15.36 16.13 -12.60
CA CYS A 53 16.60 15.54 -12.12
C CYS A 53 17.78 16.38 -12.56
N ARG A 54 18.60 16.80 -11.60
CA ARG A 54 19.72 17.71 -11.85
C ARG A 54 20.91 17.35 -10.99
N ASN A 55 22.06 17.25 -11.62
CA ASN A 55 23.34 17.16 -10.96
C ASN A 55 24.16 18.41 -11.29
N ARG A 56 24.44 19.21 -10.25
CA ARG A 56 25.16 20.48 -10.39
C ARG A 56 26.66 20.30 -10.61
N THR A 57 27.24 19.20 -10.12
CA THR A 57 28.67 18.91 -10.22
C THR A 57 29.10 18.64 -11.66
N ILE A 58 28.29 17.88 -12.39
CA ILE A 58 28.55 17.54 -13.81
C ILE A 58 27.72 18.40 -14.78
N ASN A 59 27.02 19.42 -14.26
CA ASN A 59 26.13 20.32 -14.99
C ASN A 59 25.11 19.62 -15.92
N ARG A 60 24.53 18.51 -15.47
CA ARG A 60 23.54 17.72 -16.23
C ARG A 60 22.15 17.90 -15.63
N HIS A 61 21.14 18.08 -16.48
CA HIS A 61 19.76 18.25 -16.08
C HIS A 61 18.84 17.55 -17.08
N ILE A 62 17.86 16.81 -16.57
CA ILE A 62 16.87 16.05 -17.32
C ILE A 62 15.51 16.28 -16.67
N GLN A 63 14.50 16.50 -17.50
CA GLN A 63 13.11 16.46 -17.06
C GLN A 63 12.55 15.06 -17.30
N CYS A 64 12.01 14.44 -16.26
CA CYS A 64 11.37 13.14 -16.42
C CYS A 64 10.04 13.24 -17.16
N GLN A 65 9.61 12.10 -17.72
CA GLN A 65 8.32 12.00 -18.38
C GLN A 65 7.16 12.33 -17.43
N MET A 66 6.02 12.68 -18.02
CA MET A 66 4.79 12.94 -17.27
C MET A 66 4.41 11.68 -16.48
N GLY A 67 4.40 11.77 -15.16
CA GLY A 67 3.84 10.72 -14.30
C GLY A 67 2.31 10.70 -14.34
N SER A 68 1.69 9.87 -13.51
CA SER A 68 0.23 9.80 -13.37
C SER A 68 -0.20 9.86 -11.91
N SER A 69 -1.50 9.75 -11.64
CA SER A 69 -2.02 9.57 -10.28
C SER A 69 -1.55 8.27 -9.60
N LEU A 70 -0.98 7.33 -10.36
CA LEU A 70 -0.54 6.04 -9.82
C LEU A 70 0.98 5.96 -9.63
N HIS A 71 1.75 6.70 -10.42
CA HIS A 71 3.20 6.63 -10.43
C HIS A 71 3.84 8.00 -10.64
N LEU A 72 5.07 8.11 -10.18
CA LEU A 72 5.94 9.25 -10.38
C LEU A 72 7.30 8.76 -10.88
N TYR A 73 8.14 9.68 -11.32
CA TYR A 73 9.54 9.40 -11.62
C TYR A 73 10.43 10.00 -10.54
N SER A 74 11.37 9.22 -10.01
CA SER A 74 12.38 9.69 -9.06
C SER A 74 13.77 9.72 -9.70
N CYS A 75 14.62 10.62 -9.22
CA CYS A 75 15.99 10.74 -9.73
C CYS A 75 16.87 9.58 -9.22
N CYS A 76 17.55 8.92 -10.14
CA CYS A 76 18.37 7.74 -9.86
C CYS A 76 19.62 7.68 -10.77
N GLY A 77 20.32 6.54 -10.72
CA GLY A 77 21.56 6.31 -11.45
C GLY A 77 22.77 6.94 -10.75
N GLU A 78 23.98 6.59 -11.17
CA GLU A 78 25.24 7.06 -10.56
C GLU A 78 25.36 8.59 -10.56
N THR A 79 24.77 9.22 -11.57
CA THR A 79 24.78 10.68 -11.71
C THR A 79 23.59 11.36 -11.04
N GLY A 80 22.58 10.63 -10.56
CA GLY A 80 21.34 11.20 -10.03
C GLY A 80 20.54 11.99 -11.08
N THR A 81 20.78 11.73 -12.37
CA THR A 81 20.09 12.42 -13.48
C THR A 81 19.20 11.50 -14.32
N GLU A 82 19.10 10.23 -13.95
CA GLU A 82 18.24 9.26 -14.63
C GLU A 82 16.85 9.23 -14.00
N CYS A 83 15.85 8.91 -14.80
CA CYS A 83 14.45 8.86 -14.39
C CYS A 83 14.03 7.42 -14.10
N CYS A 84 13.85 7.09 -12.82
CA CYS A 84 13.36 5.78 -12.40
C CYS A 84 11.87 5.81 -12.09
N PHE A 85 11.15 4.80 -12.54
CA PHE A 85 9.75 4.60 -12.20
C PHE A 85 9.58 4.33 -10.71
N ARG A 86 8.61 5.00 -10.08
CA ARG A 86 8.23 4.76 -8.68
C ARG A 86 6.71 4.86 -8.52
N LEU A 87 6.13 3.96 -7.73
CA LEU A 87 4.73 4.07 -7.35
C LEU A 87 4.51 5.27 -6.42
N GLN A 88 3.37 5.96 -6.55
CA GLN A 88 3.03 7.03 -5.61
C GLN A 88 2.86 6.44 -4.19
N PRO A 89 3.39 7.10 -3.14
CA PRO A 89 3.24 6.62 -1.76
C PRO A 89 1.80 6.36 -1.35
N VAL A 90 0.86 7.17 -1.84
CA VAL A 90 -0.59 7.02 -1.59
C VAL A 90 -1.12 5.70 -2.13
N VAL A 91 -0.68 5.29 -3.33
CA VAL A 91 -1.07 4.01 -3.94
C VAL A 91 -0.55 2.85 -3.10
N ILE A 92 0.71 2.92 -2.68
CA ILE A 92 1.31 1.89 -1.83
C ILE A 92 0.55 1.78 -0.50
N ALA A 93 0.24 2.90 0.16
CA ALA A 93 -0.49 2.93 1.42
C ALA A 93 -1.90 2.34 1.31
N TYR A 94 -2.69 2.74 0.31
CA TYR A 94 -4.05 2.21 0.15
C TYR A 94 -4.08 0.75 -0.29
N THR A 95 -3.22 0.35 -1.23
CA THR A 95 -3.18 -1.04 -1.70
C THR A 95 -2.72 -2.00 -0.60
N SER A 96 -1.70 -1.62 0.19
CA SER A 96 -1.25 -2.40 1.34
C SER A 96 -2.30 -2.48 2.44
N GLY A 97 -2.99 -1.37 2.75
CA GLY A 97 -4.09 -1.36 3.73
C GLY A 97 -5.25 -2.27 3.33
N LEU A 98 -5.68 -2.20 2.07
CA LEU A 98 -6.74 -3.06 1.55
C LEU A 98 -6.31 -4.54 1.53
N GLY A 99 -5.08 -4.82 1.12
CA GLY A 99 -4.49 -6.16 1.15
C GLY A 99 -4.46 -6.74 2.56
N PHE A 100 -4.10 -5.94 3.56
CA PHE A 100 -4.09 -6.37 4.96
C PHE A 100 -5.49 -6.77 5.45
N VAL A 101 -6.51 -5.93 5.20
CA VAL A 101 -7.90 -6.24 5.57
C VAL A 101 -8.37 -7.53 4.90
N PHE A 102 -8.05 -7.71 3.61
CA PHE A 102 -8.38 -8.93 2.88
C PHE A 102 -7.73 -10.18 3.50
N VAL A 103 -6.44 -10.12 3.83
CA VAL A 103 -5.73 -11.24 4.47
C VAL A 103 -6.36 -11.58 5.83
N VAL A 104 -6.67 -10.58 6.66
CA VAL A 104 -7.35 -10.80 7.95
C VAL A 104 -8.70 -11.47 7.74
N ALA A 105 -9.52 -10.98 6.79
CA ALA A 105 -10.81 -11.57 6.48
C ALA A 105 -10.70 -13.03 6.02
N VAL A 106 -9.72 -13.34 5.17
CA VAL A 106 -9.43 -14.71 4.71
C VAL A 106 -9.03 -15.62 5.87
N ILE A 107 -8.18 -15.15 6.78
CA ILE A 107 -7.78 -15.91 7.97
C ILE A 107 -9.02 -16.21 8.84
N PHE A 108 -9.84 -15.20 9.14
CA PHE A 108 -11.07 -15.40 9.91
C PHE A 108 -12.05 -16.36 9.22
N TYR A 109 -12.19 -16.25 7.90
CA TYR A 109 -13.00 -17.18 7.11
C TYR A 109 -12.55 -18.63 7.30
N PHE A 110 -11.24 -18.91 7.21
CA PHE A 110 -10.72 -20.26 7.43
C PHE A 110 -10.88 -20.71 8.88
N LEU A 111 -10.62 -19.84 9.86
CA LEU A 111 -10.78 -20.17 11.28
C LEU A 111 -12.23 -20.55 11.62
N LEU A 112 -13.21 -19.84 11.05
CA LEU A 112 -14.62 -20.18 11.16
C LEU A 112 -14.95 -21.47 10.40
N LYS A 113 -14.45 -21.63 9.16
CA LYS A 113 -14.73 -22.81 8.33
C LYS A 113 -14.24 -24.11 8.97
N PHE A 114 -13.11 -24.06 9.68
CA PHE A 114 -12.55 -25.20 10.39
C PHE A 114 -13.01 -25.30 11.86
N ASN A 115 -13.97 -24.47 12.30
CA ASN A 115 -14.47 -24.43 13.69
C ASN A 115 -13.36 -24.28 14.74
N LEU A 116 -12.23 -23.67 14.37
CA LEU A 116 -11.10 -23.40 15.27
C LEU A 116 -11.43 -22.27 16.25
N ILE A 117 -12.27 -21.33 15.80
CA ILE A 117 -12.85 -20.26 16.62
C ILE A 117 -14.37 -20.46 16.61
N CYS A 118 -14.99 -20.39 17.79
CA CYS A 118 -16.41 -20.72 18.02
C CYS A 118 -16.78 -22.17 17.62
N PRO A 119 -16.25 -23.19 18.30
CA PRO A 119 -16.65 -24.57 18.04
C PRO A 119 -18.12 -24.76 18.39
N VAL A 120 -18.96 -24.87 17.36
CA VAL A 120 -20.34 -25.33 17.54
C VAL A 120 -20.28 -26.83 17.84
N SER A 121 -20.77 -27.23 19.01
CA SER A 121 -20.85 -28.65 19.36
C SER A 121 -21.72 -29.38 18.34
N SER A 122 -21.44 -30.65 18.05
CA SER A 122 -22.23 -31.42 17.08
C SER A 122 -23.72 -31.46 17.44
N ASN A 123 -24.05 -31.44 18.74
CA ASN A 123 -25.42 -31.36 19.25
C ASN A 123 -26.11 -30.03 18.89
N ASP A 124 -25.39 -28.90 18.99
CA ASP A 124 -25.98 -27.60 18.66
C ASP A 124 -26.14 -27.40 17.14
N ARG A 125 -25.28 -28.05 16.34
CA ARG A 125 -25.37 -27.98 14.87
C ARG A 125 -26.62 -28.66 14.35
N GLU A 126 -26.96 -29.84 14.89
CA GLU A 126 -28.26 -30.49 14.61
C GLU A 126 -29.41 -29.58 15.03
N VAL A 127 -29.40 -29.03 16.24
CA VAL A 127 -30.50 -28.19 16.75
C VAL A 127 -30.71 -26.93 15.89
N ILE A 128 -29.66 -26.29 15.38
CA ILE A 128 -29.77 -25.12 14.49
C ILE A 128 -30.32 -25.54 13.11
N GLU A 129 -29.80 -26.63 12.53
CA GLU A 129 -30.24 -27.14 11.22
C GLU A 129 -31.71 -27.63 11.24
N TYR A 130 -32.18 -28.23 12.35
CA TYR A 130 -33.58 -28.62 12.52
C TYR A 130 -34.52 -27.44 12.84
N ARG A 131 -34.00 -26.31 13.31
CA ARG A 131 -34.80 -25.11 13.61
C ARG A 131 -35.19 -24.33 12.34
N ASP A 132 -34.40 -24.47 11.29
CA ASP A 132 -34.66 -23.85 9.98
C ASP A 132 -35.64 -24.65 9.12
N LEU A 133 -36.06 -25.84 9.56
CA LEU A 133 -37.14 -26.59 8.94
C LEU A 133 -38.50 -25.99 9.39
N PRO A 134 -39.36 -25.56 8.45
CA PRO A 134 -40.70 -25.09 8.82
C PRO A 134 -41.42 -26.24 9.53
N LYS A 135 -41.86 -25.97 10.76
CA LYS A 135 -42.69 -26.89 11.52
C LYS A 135 -43.94 -27.16 10.68
N SER A 136 -44.02 -28.35 10.10
CA SER A 136 -45.24 -28.83 9.46
C SER A 136 -46.29 -28.97 10.55
N ASP A 137 -47.10 -27.92 10.73
CA ASP A 137 -48.29 -27.99 11.57
C ASP A 137 -49.19 -29.09 11.02
N ARG A 138 -49.52 -30.00 11.92
CA ARG A 138 -50.39 -31.15 11.69
C ARG A 138 -51.83 -30.76 12.01
#